data_AF-A3QFH0-F1
#
_entry.id   AF-A3QFH0-F1
#
_cell.length_a   1.000
_cell.length_b   1.000
_cell.length_c   1.000
_cell.angle_alpha   90.00
_cell.angle_beta   90.00
_cell.angle_gamma   90.00
#
_symmetry.space_group_name_H-M   'P 1'
#
loop_
_entity.id
_entity.type
_entity.pdbx_description
1 polymer ?
#
loop_
_entity_poly.entity_id
_entity_poly.type
_entity_poly.pdbx_seq_one_letter_code
_entity_poly.pdbx_strand_id
1 'polypeptide(L)'
;MVELPDFDSLKWLAQHAPQQLATLQKNLNQALISEAHANNRAQLETIRHHLEFKLSRCSTPYARSYMALRLMNDKFITLNQVINQPDLYTDNRAKVLCYPGK
;
A
#
# COMPACT_ATOMS: atom_id res chain seq x y z
N MET A 1 10.35 12.86 -6.10
CA MET A 1 8.91 13.02 -6.44
C MET A 1 8.72 12.39 -7.80
N VAL A 2 8.03 11.27 -7.84
CA VAL A 2 7.87 10.49 -9.07
C VAL A 2 6.83 11.18 -9.95
N GLU A 3 7.21 11.58 -11.17
CA GLU A 3 6.28 12.21 -12.11
C GLU A 3 5.27 11.19 -12.63
N LEU A 4 3.98 11.53 -12.48
CA LEU A 4 2.89 10.72 -12.99
C LEU A 4 2.59 11.16 -14.44
N PRO A 5 2.40 10.23 -15.40
CA PRO A 5 1.90 10.60 -16.72
C PRO A 5 0.53 11.26 -16.63
N ASP A 6 0.19 12.05 -17.65
CA ASP A 6 -1.12 12.68 -17.76
C ASP A 6 -2.24 11.63 -17.92
N PHE A 7 -3.48 12.07 -17.69
CA PHE A 7 -4.64 11.20 -17.70
C PHE A 7 -4.88 10.53 -19.06
N ASP A 8 -4.68 11.25 -20.17
CA ASP A 8 -4.94 10.71 -21.50
C ASP A 8 -3.95 9.61 -21.85
N SER A 9 -2.68 9.78 -21.49
CA SER A 9 -1.65 8.73 -21.58
C SER A 9 -2.01 7.48 -20.77
N LEU A 10 -2.46 7.65 -19.52
CA LEU A 10 -2.88 6.54 -18.67
C LEU A 10 -4.12 5.82 -19.23
N LYS A 11 -5.09 6.57 -19.76
CA LYS A 11 -6.30 6.04 -20.40
C LYS A 11 -5.95 5.24 -21.65
N TRP A 12 -5.05 5.76 -22.48
CA TRP A 12 -4.56 5.05 -23.67
C TRP A 12 -3.90 3.72 -23.28
N LEU A 13 -3.02 3.73 -22.28
CA LEU A 13 -2.38 2.51 -21.78
C LEU A 13 -3.40 1.49 -21.25
N ALA A 14 -4.44 1.94 -20.55
CA ALA A 14 -5.50 1.06 -20.05
C ALA A 14 -6.26 0.34 -21.18
N GLN A 15 -6.46 1.02 -22.32
CA GLN A 15 -7.22 0.51 -23.46
C GLN A 15 -6.38 -0.34 -24.41
N HIS A 16 -5.12 0.03 -24.62
CA HIS A 16 -4.27 -0.54 -25.68
C HIS A 16 -3.08 -1.35 -25.16
N ALA A 17 -2.60 -1.09 -23.95
CA ALA A 17 -1.39 -1.71 -23.41
C ALA A 17 -1.46 -1.96 -21.89
N PRO A 18 -2.42 -2.78 -21.40
CA PRO A 18 -2.66 -2.98 -19.97
C PRO A 18 -1.46 -3.57 -19.21
N GLN A 19 -0.65 -4.39 -19.89
CA GLN A 19 0.61 -4.92 -19.32
C GLN A 19 1.64 -3.80 -19.08
N GLN A 20 1.73 -2.82 -19.97
CA GLN A 20 2.61 -1.67 -19.80
C GLN A 20 2.13 -0.78 -18.66
N LEU A 21 0.80 -0.59 -18.53
CA LEU A 21 0.21 0.13 -17.40
C LEU A 21 0.53 -0.54 -16.06
N ALA A 22 0.45 -1.87 -15.98
CA ALA A 22 0.78 -2.62 -14.78
C ALA A 22 2.28 -2.49 -14.42
N THR A 23 3.16 -2.54 -15.42
CA THR A 23 4.60 -2.33 -15.22
C THR A 23 4.91 -0.91 -14.76
N LEU A 24 4.28 0.09 -15.38
CA LEU A 24 4.39 1.50 -14.97
C LEU A 24 3.98 1.64 -13.50
N GLN A 25 2.82 1.12 -13.11
CA GLN A 25 2.35 1.15 -11.72
C GLN A 25 3.38 0.55 -10.74
N LYS A 26 3.96 -0.61 -11.07
CA LYS A 26 4.98 -1.25 -10.23
C LYS A 26 6.23 -0.40 -10.08
N ASN A 27 6.71 0.17 -11.18
CA ASN A 27 7.91 1.01 -11.19
C ASN A 27 7.72 2.29 -10.37
N LEU A 28 6.58 2.96 -10.53
CA LEU A 28 6.24 4.16 -9.77
C LEU A 28 6.18 3.85 -8.26
N ASN A 29 5.51 2.76 -7.88
CA ASN A 29 5.47 2.30 -6.49
C ASN A 29 6.86 2.00 -5.93
N GLN A 30 7.71 1.29 -6.69
CA GLN A 30 9.06 0.97 -6.24
C GLN A 30 9.93 2.22 -6.05
N ALA A 31 9.80 3.20 -6.94
CA ALA A 31 10.50 4.47 -6.83
C ALA A 31 10.06 5.23 -5.57
N LEU A 32 8.74 5.32 -5.30
CA LEU A 32 8.21 5.94 -4.09
C LEU A 32 8.71 5.27 -2.80
N ILE A 33 8.74 3.93 -2.77
CA ILE A 33 9.25 3.19 -1.61
C ILE A 33 10.76 3.42 -1.44
N SER A 34 11.52 3.46 -2.53
CA SER A 34 12.96 3.72 -2.49
C SER A 34 13.30 5.12 -1.97
N GLU A 35 12.49 6.12 -2.32
CA GLU A 35 12.64 7.51 -1.83
C GLU A 35 12.20 7.67 -0.36
N ALA A 36 11.42 6.74 0.19
CA ALA A 36 10.95 6.83 1.58
C ALA A 36 12.07 6.60 2.61
N HIS A 37 11.87 7.14 3.82
CA HIS A 37 12.78 6.95 4.96
C HIS A 37 13.01 5.45 5.25
N ALA A 38 14.26 5.07 5.55
CA ALA A 38 14.67 3.67 5.69
C ALA A 38 13.77 2.87 6.65
N ASN A 39 13.39 3.46 7.78
CA ASN A 39 12.53 2.82 8.79
C ASN A 39 11.11 2.47 8.26
N ASN A 40 10.64 3.15 7.21
CA ASN A 40 9.30 2.98 6.67
C ASN A 40 9.25 2.03 5.47
N ARG A 41 10.40 1.77 4.81
CA ARG A 41 10.45 1.00 3.55
C ARG A 41 9.87 -0.40 3.71
N ALA A 42 10.25 -1.13 4.75
CA ALA A 42 9.75 -2.48 5.00
C ALA A 42 8.23 -2.51 5.22
N GLN A 43 7.68 -1.51 5.90
CA GLN A 43 6.25 -1.39 6.10
C GLN A 43 5.51 -1.05 4.80
N LEU A 44 6.05 -0.15 3.98
CA LEU A 44 5.47 0.22 2.69
C LEU A 44 5.47 -0.97 1.72
N GLU A 45 6.55 -1.76 1.69
CA GLU A 45 6.61 -3.01 0.91
C GLU A 45 5.55 -4.01 1.36
N THR A 46 5.39 -4.18 2.68
CA THR A 46 4.36 -5.04 3.25
C THR A 46 2.95 -4.58 2.84
N ILE A 47 2.69 -3.27 2.86
CA ILE A 47 1.42 -2.69 2.44
C ILE A 47 1.17 -2.93 0.94
N ARG A 48 2.19 -2.72 0.09
CA ARG A 48 2.11 -2.98 -1.36
C ARG A 48 1.71 -4.43 -1.63
N HIS A 49 2.43 -5.39 -1.04
CA HIS A 49 2.13 -6.81 -1.24
C HIS A 49 0.76 -7.20 -0.70
N HIS A 50 0.36 -6.65 0.45
CA HIS A 50 -0.97 -6.90 1.00
C HIS A 50 -2.07 -6.40 0.06
N LEU A 51 -1.91 -5.20 -0.49
CA LEU A 51 -2.85 -4.63 -1.47
C LEU A 51 -2.93 -5.51 -2.72
N GLU A 52 -1.79 -5.87 -3.31
CA GLU A 52 -1.73 -6.74 -4.50
C GLU A 52 -2.44 -8.08 -4.27
N PHE A 53 -2.17 -8.73 -3.13
CA PHE A 53 -2.82 -9.99 -2.75
C PHE A 53 -4.33 -9.85 -2.56
N LYS A 54 -4.81 -8.75 -1.96
CA LYS A 54 -6.25 -8.51 -1.80
C LYS A 54 -6.91 -8.23 -3.16
N LEU A 55 -6.25 -7.47 -4.02
CA LEU A 55 -6.75 -7.14 -5.35
C LEU A 55 -6.79 -8.35 -6.28
N SER A 56 -5.84 -9.29 -6.19
CA SER A 56 -5.83 -10.51 -7.01
C SER A 56 -7.02 -11.42 -6.75
N ARG A 57 -7.64 -11.31 -5.57
CA ARG A 57 -8.83 -12.06 -5.16
C ARG A 57 -10.15 -11.39 -5.56
N CYS A 58 -10.11 -10.19 -6.13
CA CYS A 58 -11.29 -9.43 -6.52
C CYS A 58 -11.71 -9.78 -7.95
N SER A 59 -12.96 -10.21 -8.14
CA SER A 59 -13.47 -10.65 -9.45
C SER A 59 -14.00 -9.52 -10.33
N THR A 60 -14.21 -8.31 -9.79
CA THR A 60 -14.77 -7.18 -10.53
C THR A 60 -13.98 -5.89 -10.31
N PRO A 61 -13.97 -4.94 -11.27
CA PRO A 61 -13.33 -3.64 -11.09
C PRO A 61 -13.87 -2.86 -9.89
N TYR A 62 -15.18 -2.92 -9.65
CA TYR A 62 -15.80 -2.28 -8.48
C TYR A 62 -15.28 -2.86 -7.16
N ALA A 63 -15.20 -4.20 -7.05
CA ALA A 63 -14.66 -4.86 -5.86
C ALA A 63 -13.20 -4.46 -5.60
N ARG A 64 -12.40 -4.30 -6.67
CA ARG A 64 -11.01 -3.82 -6.57
C ARG A 64 -10.95 -2.39 -6.01
N SER A 65 -11.75 -1.47 -6.54
CA SER A 65 -11.80 -0.08 -6.06
C SER A 65 -12.27 0.00 -4.61
N TYR A 66 -13.32 -0.73 -4.26
CA TYR A 66 -13.82 -0.80 -2.88
C TYR A 66 -12.76 -1.37 -1.92
N MET A 67 -12.04 -2.42 -2.32
CA MET A 67 -10.99 -3.02 -1.51
C MET A 67 -9.84 -2.05 -1.25
N ALA A 68 -9.39 -1.32 -2.29
CA ALA A 68 -8.36 -0.30 -2.13
C ALA A 68 -8.80 0.82 -1.19
N LEU A 69 -10.03 1.33 -1.35
CA LEU A 69 -10.61 2.35 -0.48
C LEU A 69 -10.72 1.88 0.97
N ARG A 70 -11.16 0.64 1.19
CA ARG A 70 -11.25 0.04 2.52
C ARG A 70 -9.88 -0.01 3.19
N LEU A 71 -8.86 -0.53 2.51
CA LEU A 71 -7.50 -0.62 3.06
C LEU A 71 -6.93 0.77 3.39
N MET A 72 -7.21 1.78 2.56
CA MET A 72 -6.82 3.16 2.84
C MET A 72 -7.54 3.71 4.08
N ASN A 73 -8.86 3.51 4.18
CA ASN A 73 -9.64 3.93 5.34
C ASN A 73 -9.17 3.27 6.64
N ASP A 74 -8.82 1.98 6.62
CA ASP A 74 -8.26 1.29 7.79
C ASP A 74 -6.97 1.98 8.29
N LYS A 75 -6.15 2.52 7.38
CA LYS A 75 -4.96 3.30 7.75
C LYS A 75 -5.31 4.66 8.34
N PHE A 76 -6.31 5.36 7.82
CA PHE A 76 -6.78 6.61 8.42
C PHE A 76 -7.38 6.42 9.81
N ILE A 77 -8.13 5.34 10.02
CA ILE A 77 -8.65 4.98 11.35
C ILE A 77 -7.47 4.74 12.30
N THR A 78 -6.46 3.98 11.85
CA THR A 78 -5.24 3.74 12.64
C THR A 78 -4.52 5.04 12.99
N LEU A 79 -4.36 5.94 12.01
CA LEU A 79 -3.73 7.24 12.22
C LEU A 79 -4.52 8.07 13.24
N ASN A 80 -5.84 8.11 13.12
CA ASN A 80 -6.72 8.81 14.04
C ASN A 80 -6.58 8.25 15.47
N GLN A 81 -6.45 6.93 15.63
CA GLN A 81 -6.19 6.31 16.93
C GLN A 81 -4.82 6.71 17.49
N VAL A 82 -3.76 6.68 16.68
CA VAL A 82 -2.41 7.07 17.12
C VAL A 82 -2.36 8.53 17.58
N ILE A 83 -3.04 9.43 16.85
CA ILE A 83 -3.05 10.86 17.17
C ILE A 83 -3.86 11.14 18.45
N ASN A 84 -5.04 10.55 18.59
CA ASN A 84 -5.96 10.89 19.68
C ASN A 84 -5.83 10.00 20.92
N GLN A 85 -5.30 8.77 20.77
CA GLN A 85 -5.23 7.74 21.81
C GLN A 85 -3.93 6.91 21.68
N PRO A 86 -2.75 7.55 21.77
CA PRO A 86 -1.47 6.90 21.53
C PRO A 86 -1.21 5.71 22.49
N ASP A 87 -1.59 5.83 23.76
CA ASP A 87 -1.34 4.80 24.77
C ASP A 87 -2.10 3.50 24.47
N LEU A 88 -3.38 3.61 24.09
CA LEU A 88 -4.19 2.46 23.66
C LEU A 88 -3.63 1.81 22.39
N TYR A 89 -3.06 2.61 21.49
CA TYR A 89 -2.41 2.07 20.30
C TYR A 89 -1.14 1.28 20.65
N THR A 90 -0.32 1.78 21.59
CA THR A 90 0.91 1.10 22.02
C THR A 90 0.63 -0.16 22.85
N ASP A 91 -0.37 -0.14 23.71
CA ASP A 91 -0.72 -1.27 24.59
C ASP A 91 -1.24 -2.49 23.81
N ASN A 92 -1.87 -2.26 22.67
CA ASN A 92 -2.36 -3.32 21.79
C ASN A 92 -1.27 -3.92 20.87
N ARG A 93 -0.01 -3.49 20.99
CA ARG A 93 1.09 -4.07 20.20
C ARG A 93 1.59 -5.35 20.86
N ALA A 94 1.77 -6.39 20.06
CA ALA A 94 2.39 -7.63 20.53
C ALA A 94 3.82 -7.35 21.03
N LYS A 95 4.14 -7.85 22.22
CA LYS A 95 5.49 -7.81 22.76
C LYS A 95 6.37 -8.76 21.94
N VAL A 96 7.35 -8.21 21.21
CA VAL A 96 8.34 -9.02 20.50
C VAL A 96 9.29 -9.61 21.55
N LEU A 97 9.18 -10.91 21.77
CA LEU A 97 10.11 -11.64 22.63
C LEU A 97 11.28 -12.12 21.77
N CYS A 98 12.50 -11.90 22.24
CA CYS A 98 13.66 -12.54 21.64
C CYS A 98 13.51 -14.05 21.81
N TYR A 99 13.68 -14.80 20.72
CA TYR A 99 13.77 -16.24 20.81
C TYR A 99 14.95 -16.59 21.73
N PRO A 100 14.76 -17.38 22.80
CA PRO A 100 15.87 -17.80 23.64
C PRO A 100 16.79 -18.68 22.78
N GLY A 101 17.95 -18.14 22.42
CA GLY A 101 19.00 -18.92 21.77
C GLY A 101 19.36 -20.12 22.64
N LYS A 102 19.66 -21.26 21.99
CA LYS A 102 20.31 -22.39 22.66
C LYS A 102 21.72 -22.03 23.09
#